data_AF-A0A1B8WEX9-F1
#
_entry.id   AF-A0A1B8WEX9-F1
#
_cell.length_a   1.000
_cell.length_b   1.000
_cell.length_c   1.000
_cell.angle_alpha   90.00
_cell.angle_beta   90.00
_cell.angle_gamma   90.00
#
_symmetry.space_group_name_H-M   'P 1'
#
loop_
_entity.id
_entity.type
_entity.pdbx_description
1 polymer ?
#
loop_
_entity_poly.entity_id
_entity_poly.type
_entity_poly.pdbx_seq_one_letter_code
_entity_poly.pdbx_strand_id
1 'polypeptide(L)'
;MLHLRKSLTKMAVLALTVSMLAAGCSDAGKKPANNKPAGNASNETATEQPAVNPATEQPAATEKPAATAKPTQKPTQKPSQKPTLKPSATPKPSSDIKVSDISAKILKDIEMPRLVTVEGERIKDVYGIDSGSLLSEAVFMQALMNTKATELVIVKLKSDKNYDAVAEALENRAASIQKTFETYLQDQYEDAQNYKIVRSGSYVMLSISHDQDKVVEIFNGFFK
;
A
#
# COMPACT_ATOMS: atom_id res chain seq x y z
N MET A 1 27.79 -7.38 54.43
CA MET A 1 28.74 -6.71 53.52
C MET A 1 28.08 -6.70 52.14
N LEU A 2 27.75 -5.56 51.51
CA LEU A 2 28.67 -4.57 50.91
C LEU A 2 29.47 -5.27 49.78
N HIS A 3 29.36 -4.97 48.48
CA HIS A 3 29.08 -3.73 47.70
C HIS A 3 28.25 -4.09 46.44
N LEU A 4 27.33 -3.31 45.85
CA LEU A 4 27.35 -1.92 45.36
C LEU A 4 28.53 -1.52 44.45
N ARG A 5 28.40 -1.72 43.13
CA ARG A 5 29.17 -0.95 42.12
C ARG A 5 28.25 -0.38 41.06
N LYS A 6 27.90 0.90 41.20
CA LYS A 6 27.39 1.72 40.10
C LYS A 6 28.54 1.98 39.12
N SER A 7 28.28 1.93 37.82
CA SER A 7 29.13 2.58 36.82
C SER A 7 28.29 3.57 36.04
N LEU A 8 28.51 4.86 36.29
CA LEU A 8 28.07 5.95 35.42
C LEU A 8 29.28 6.38 34.62
N THR A 9 29.21 6.29 33.29
CA THR A 9 30.17 6.99 32.42
C THR A 9 29.38 7.91 31.50
N LYS A 10 29.62 9.21 31.66
CA LYS A 10 28.99 10.27 30.89
C LYS A 10 29.62 10.28 29.49
N MET A 11 28.80 10.39 28.44
CA MET A 11 29.27 10.79 27.11
C MET A 11 28.48 12.00 26.65
N ALA A 12 29.21 12.98 26.11
CA ALA A 12 28.67 14.30 25.81
C ALA A 12 27.86 14.29 24.50
N VAL A 13 26.83 15.13 24.44
CA VAL A 13 26.23 15.54 23.16
C VAL A 13 26.48 17.04 22.99
N LEU A 14 27.21 17.35 21.93
CA LEU A 14 27.61 18.68 21.52
C LEU A 14 26.38 19.46 21.04
N ALA A 15 26.07 20.60 21.65
CA ALA A 15 24.97 21.46 21.22
C ALA A 15 25.33 22.17 19.91
N LEU A 16 24.74 21.74 18.79
CA LEU A 16 24.90 22.41 17.50
C LEU A 16 23.91 23.59 17.40
N THR A 17 24.45 24.81 17.38
CA THR A 17 23.64 26.05 17.29
C THR A 17 23.12 26.27 15.88
N VAL A 18 21.79 26.25 15.70
CA VAL A 18 21.14 26.63 14.44
C VAL A 18 20.98 28.15 14.38
N SER A 19 21.74 28.80 13.50
CA SER A 19 21.53 30.20 13.14
C SER A 19 20.53 30.31 11.98
N MET A 20 19.31 30.79 12.26
CA MET A 20 18.39 31.25 11.22
C MET A 20 18.50 32.77 11.08
N LEU A 21 19.04 33.23 9.93
CA LEU A 21 18.79 34.58 9.43
C LEU A 21 17.91 34.47 8.18
N ALA A 22 16.67 34.96 8.29
CA ALA A 22 15.78 35.15 7.15
C ALA A 22 14.92 36.40 7.41
N ALA A 23 15.42 37.54 6.93
CA ALA A 23 14.64 38.77 6.78
C ALA A 23 14.70 39.18 5.32
N GLY A 24 13.71 38.75 4.54
CA GLY A 24 13.53 39.20 3.16
C GLY A 24 12.83 40.55 3.14
N CYS A 25 13.41 41.53 2.44
CA CYS A 25 12.75 42.78 2.10
C CYS A 25 12.60 42.89 0.58
N SER A 26 11.45 43.45 0.17
CA SER A 26 11.11 43.84 -1.19
C SER A 26 12.12 44.82 -1.80
N ASP A 27 12.19 44.93 -3.14
CA ASP A 27 11.54 46.03 -3.87
C ASP A 27 11.65 45.84 -5.40
N ALA A 28 11.12 46.78 -6.19
CA ALA A 28 10.81 46.62 -7.61
C ALA A 28 11.75 47.36 -8.56
N GLY A 29 11.83 46.84 -9.80
CA GLY A 29 11.81 47.64 -11.02
C GLY A 29 13.03 48.50 -11.40
N LYS A 30 13.76 48.07 -12.46
CA LYS A 30 14.27 49.00 -13.48
C LYS A 30 14.58 48.36 -14.84
N LYS A 31 13.95 48.90 -15.89
CA LYS A 31 14.41 48.95 -17.31
C LYS A 31 15.16 50.31 -17.47
N PRO A 32 15.86 50.67 -18.58
CA PRO A 32 15.98 50.02 -19.90
C PRO A 32 17.38 50.10 -20.58
N ALA A 33 17.39 50.05 -21.92
CA ALA A 33 18.48 50.17 -22.91
C ALA A 33 19.25 48.86 -23.20
N ASN A 34 19.20 48.20 -24.37
CA ASN A 34 19.18 48.58 -25.81
C ASN A 34 20.59 48.68 -26.44
N ASN A 35 20.93 47.71 -27.31
CA ASN A 35 21.62 47.96 -28.58
C ASN A 35 21.63 46.73 -29.51
N LYS A 36 21.24 46.96 -30.77
CA LYS A 36 21.53 46.16 -31.98
C LYS A 36 22.97 46.54 -32.47
N PRO A 37 23.68 45.81 -33.38
CA PRO A 37 23.25 45.57 -34.76
C PRO A 37 23.61 44.19 -35.38
N ALA A 38 23.05 43.93 -36.58
CA ALA A 38 23.51 43.08 -37.73
C ALA A 38 24.27 41.74 -37.51
N GLY A 39 24.13 40.69 -38.36
CA GLY A 39 23.30 40.50 -39.57
C GLY A 39 23.89 39.44 -40.50
N ASN A 40 23.05 38.57 -41.08
CA ASN A 40 23.02 38.03 -42.47
C ASN A 40 21.91 36.94 -42.50
N ALA A 41 20.86 37.00 -43.32
CA ALA A 41 20.82 36.85 -44.78
C ALA A 41 21.33 35.45 -45.22
N SER A 42 20.45 34.45 -45.39
CA SER A 42 19.75 34.07 -46.66
C SER A 42 20.21 32.63 -47.02
N ASN A 43 19.53 31.76 -47.78
CA ASN A 43 18.30 31.88 -48.57
C ASN A 43 17.53 30.52 -48.67
N GLU A 44 16.43 30.54 -49.43
CA GLU A 44 15.57 29.49 -50.04
C GLU A 44 16.24 28.15 -50.49
N THR A 45 15.54 27.07 -50.92
CA THR A 45 14.23 26.95 -51.63
C THR A 45 13.58 25.55 -51.47
N ALA A 46 12.30 25.43 -51.87
CA ALA A 46 11.58 24.18 -52.18
C ALA A 46 12.27 23.37 -53.33
N THR A 47 11.92 22.13 -53.70
CA THR A 47 10.62 21.42 -53.82
C THR A 47 10.92 19.90 -53.80
N GLU A 48 10.00 18.97 -53.54
CA GLU A 48 9.08 18.41 -54.55
C GLU A 48 7.97 17.56 -53.91
N GLN A 49 6.82 17.51 -54.57
CA GLN A 49 5.69 16.60 -54.30
C GLN A 49 5.64 15.57 -55.44
N PRO A 50 5.09 14.37 -55.23
CA PRO A 50 3.95 14.04 -56.09
C PRO A 50 2.73 13.56 -55.28
N ALA A 51 1.56 13.94 -55.76
CA ALA A 51 0.29 13.38 -55.29
C ALA A 51 -0.35 12.59 -56.45
N VAL A 52 -0.99 11.47 -56.12
CA VAL A 52 -2.19 11.00 -56.82
C VAL A 52 -3.16 10.43 -55.78
N ASN A 53 -4.45 10.60 -56.06
CA ASN A 53 -5.56 10.40 -55.14
C ASN A 53 -6.34 9.11 -55.52
N PRO A 54 -7.65 8.92 -55.28
CA PRO A 54 -8.13 7.76 -54.53
C PRO A 54 -8.92 6.74 -55.36
N ALA A 55 -9.23 5.59 -54.75
CA ALA A 55 -10.26 4.67 -55.24
C ALA A 55 -11.32 4.42 -54.15
N THR A 56 -12.42 5.17 -54.24
CA THR A 56 -13.71 4.85 -53.61
C THR A 56 -14.41 3.74 -54.38
N GLU A 57 -14.99 2.75 -53.69
CA GLU A 57 -16.13 2.00 -54.25
C GLU A 57 -17.07 1.43 -53.17
N GLN A 58 -18.25 2.05 -53.07
CA GLN A 58 -19.50 1.51 -52.49
C GLN A 58 -20.63 2.29 -53.19
N PRO A 59 -21.60 1.63 -53.84
CA PRO A 59 -22.94 1.39 -53.25
C PRO A 59 -23.58 0.05 -53.71
N ALA A 60 -24.75 -0.42 -53.28
CA ALA A 60 -25.59 -0.27 -52.07
C ALA A 60 -26.78 -1.26 -52.16
N ALA A 61 -27.57 -1.40 -51.06
CA ALA A 61 -28.93 -2.00 -51.00
C ALA A 61 -29.01 -3.54 -51.25
N THR A 62 -29.93 -4.35 -50.70
CA THR A 62 -31.17 -4.18 -49.88
C THR A 62 -31.37 -5.53 -49.12
N GLU A 63 -32.23 -5.79 -48.12
CA GLU A 63 -33.43 -5.14 -47.53
C GLU A 63 -33.46 -5.23 -45.97
N LYS A 64 -34.61 -4.87 -45.38
CA LYS A 64 -35.14 -5.08 -44.02
C LYS A 64 -36.64 -5.36 -44.21
N PRO A 65 -37.29 -6.40 -43.63
CA PRO A 65 -37.91 -6.30 -42.29
C PRO A 65 -38.04 -7.66 -41.52
N ALA A 66 -38.54 -7.79 -40.28
CA ALA A 66 -38.66 -6.89 -39.12
C ALA A 66 -38.97 -7.73 -37.85
N ALA A 67 -38.69 -7.14 -36.69
CA ALA A 67 -39.34 -7.36 -35.38
C ALA A 67 -39.59 -8.79 -34.83
N THR A 68 -39.00 -9.08 -33.67
CA THR A 68 -39.75 -9.70 -32.55
C THR A 68 -39.18 -9.25 -31.21
N ALA A 69 -39.95 -9.38 -30.13
CA ALA A 69 -39.85 -8.53 -28.95
C ALA A 69 -38.84 -8.97 -27.86
N LYS A 70 -38.37 -7.97 -27.11
CA LYS A 70 -37.73 -8.07 -25.79
C LYS A 70 -38.78 -8.55 -24.76
N PRO A 71 -38.43 -9.48 -23.84
CA PRO A 71 -38.10 -9.04 -22.48
C PRO A 71 -36.90 -9.74 -21.82
N THR A 72 -36.01 -8.89 -21.29
CA THR A 72 -35.45 -8.98 -19.94
C THR A 72 -34.96 -10.33 -19.41
N GLN A 73 -33.63 -10.47 -19.29
CA GLN A 73 -33.02 -10.73 -17.98
C GLN A 73 -31.54 -10.32 -17.92
N LYS A 74 -31.14 -9.86 -16.74
CA LYS A 74 -29.85 -9.26 -16.41
C LYS A 74 -29.10 -10.21 -15.46
N PRO A 75 -27.99 -10.84 -15.88
CA PRO A 75 -27.08 -11.47 -14.94
C PRO A 75 -26.15 -10.40 -14.36
N THR A 76 -26.62 -9.67 -13.34
CA THR A 76 -25.66 -9.05 -12.40
C THR A 76 -25.30 -10.11 -11.37
N GLN A 77 -24.19 -10.81 -11.62
CA GLN A 77 -23.51 -11.56 -10.56
C GLN A 77 -22.10 -11.02 -10.43
N LYS A 78 -22.00 -9.97 -9.62
CA LYS A 78 -20.77 -9.57 -8.93
C LYS A 78 -20.26 -10.80 -8.17
N PRO A 79 -19.00 -11.21 -8.33
CA PRO A 79 -18.36 -12.12 -7.39
C PRO A 79 -18.38 -11.50 -5.99
N SER A 80 -19.33 -11.99 -5.21
CA SER A 80 -19.14 -12.68 -3.94
C SER A 80 -18.29 -12.00 -2.86
N GLN A 81 -19.01 -11.46 -1.88
CA GLN A 81 -18.74 -11.59 -0.45
C GLN A 81 -17.42 -11.01 0.12
N LYS A 82 -17.53 -9.79 0.66
CA LYS A 82 -16.72 -9.34 1.81
C LYS A 82 -16.97 -10.33 2.98
N PRO A 83 -15.94 -10.95 3.57
CA PRO A 83 -16.09 -11.74 4.79
C PRO A 83 -16.33 -10.84 6.00
N THR A 84 -17.56 -10.32 6.15
CA THR A 84 -17.95 -9.61 7.37
C THR A 84 -18.37 -10.62 8.44
N LEU A 85 -17.39 -11.27 9.09
CA LEU A 85 -17.68 -12.11 10.24
C LEU A 85 -17.99 -11.25 11.47
N LYS A 86 -19.22 -11.41 11.95
CA LYS A 86 -19.80 -10.77 13.13
C LYS A 86 -19.01 -11.12 14.41
N PRO A 87 -18.91 -10.22 15.41
CA PRO A 87 -18.08 -10.46 16.59
C PRO A 87 -18.49 -11.72 17.37
N SER A 88 -17.53 -12.62 17.59
CA SER A 88 -17.66 -13.68 18.60
C SER A 88 -17.38 -13.11 19.99
N ALA A 89 -18.10 -13.60 21.00
CA ALA A 89 -18.06 -13.04 22.35
C ALA A 89 -16.74 -13.35 23.08
N THR A 90 -16.32 -12.42 23.94
CA THR A 90 -15.09 -12.44 24.72
C THR A 90 -15.01 -13.60 25.73
N PRO A 91 -13.88 -14.34 25.76
CA PRO A 91 -13.32 -14.90 26.98
C PRO A 91 -12.11 -14.06 27.45
N LYS A 92 -11.98 -13.89 28.77
CA LYS A 92 -10.78 -13.40 29.46
C LYS A 92 -10.31 -14.56 30.34
N PRO A 93 -9.07 -15.03 30.22
CA PRO A 93 -7.94 -14.37 30.88
C PRO A 93 -6.90 -13.76 29.93
N SER A 94 -6.21 -12.73 30.42
CA SER A 94 -5.09 -12.09 29.74
C SER A 94 -3.81 -12.92 29.94
N SER A 95 -3.57 -13.91 29.09
CA SER A 95 -2.19 -14.27 28.74
C SER A 95 -1.61 -13.10 27.93
N ASP A 96 -0.44 -12.58 28.35
CA ASP A 96 0.23 -11.47 27.67
C ASP A 96 0.96 -11.97 26.42
N ILE A 97 0.19 -12.48 25.46
CA ILE A 97 0.68 -12.98 24.17
C ILE A 97 1.41 -11.83 23.46
N LYS A 98 2.67 -12.06 23.10
CA LYS A 98 3.44 -11.10 22.32
C LYS A 98 3.15 -11.26 20.85
N VAL A 99 2.97 -10.13 20.18
CA VAL A 99 2.83 -10.07 18.73
C VAL A 99 4.01 -10.75 18.02
N SER A 100 5.21 -10.62 18.59
CA SER A 100 6.44 -11.28 18.12
C SER A 100 6.39 -12.81 18.17
N ASP A 101 5.70 -13.39 19.15
CA ASP A 101 5.63 -14.85 19.31
C ASP A 101 4.72 -15.45 18.24
N ILE A 102 3.64 -14.74 17.91
CA ILE A 102 2.73 -15.10 16.81
C ILE A 102 3.46 -15.04 15.47
N SER A 103 4.17 -13.95 15.17
CA SER A 103 4.94 -13.84 13.92
C SER A 103 6.07 -14.87 13.84
N ALA A 104 6.80 -15.09 14.93
CA ALA A 104 7.87 -16.09 14.97
C ALA A 104 7.34 -17.52 14.77
N LYS A 105 6.16 -17.85 15.30
CA LYS A 105 5.50 -19.14 15.09
C LYS A 105 5.04 -19.33 13.64
N ILE A 106 4.48 -18.30 13.02
CA ILE A 106 4.08 -18.32 11.60
C ILE A 106 5.31 -18.56 10.72
N LEU A 107 6.38 -17.78 10.89
CA LEU A 107 7.61 -17.87 10.09
C LEU A 107 8.43 -19.15 10.32
N LYS A 108 8.17 -19.88 11.41
CA LYS A 108 8.78 -21.17 11.69
C LYS A 108 8.06 -22.33 11.00
N ASP A 109 6.73 -22.25 10.92
CA ASP A 109 5.86 -23.35 10.50
C ASP A 109 5.40 -23.24 9.03
N ILE A 110 5.59 -22.07 8.41
CA ILE A 110 5.18 -21.77 7.03
C ILE A 110 6.39 -21.24 6.28
N GLU A 111 6.68 -21.84 5.12
CA GLU A 111 7.72 -21.33 4.23
C GLU A 111 7.25 -20.03 3.58
N MET A 112 8.00 -18.96 3.80
CA MET A 112 7.73 -17.64 3.24
C MET A 112 8.97 -17.12 2.51
N PRO A 113 8.83 -16.28 1.47
CA PRO A 113 9.96 -15.53 0.94
C PRO A 113 10.62 -14.71 2.05
N ARG A 114 11.87 -14.32 1.83
CA ARG A 114 12.61 -13.44 2.75
C ARG A 114 11.79 -12.17 3.01
N LEU A 115 11.35 -11.98 4.25
CA LEU A 115 10.65 -10.78 4.69
C LEU A 115 11.61 -9.79 5.36
N VAL A 116 11.22 -8.51 5.37
CA VAL A 116 11.86 -7.41 6.09
C VAL A 116 10.85 -6.66 6.95
N THR A 117 11.27 -6.21 8.14
CA THR A 117 10.43 -5.42 9.04
C THR A 117 10.23 -3.99 8.51
N VAL A 118 9.02 -3.45 8.65
CA VAL A 118 8.72 -2.03 8.45
C VAL A 118 8.60 -1.36 9.81
N GLU A 119 9.42 -0.33 10.05
CA GLU A 119 9.56 0.31 11.36
C GLU A 119 9.50 1.85 11.25
N GLY A 120 9.24 2.52 12.37
CA GLY A 120 9.23 3.99 12.47
C GLY A 120 8.17 4.64 11.58
N GLU A 121 8.50 5.80 11.02
CA GLU A 121 7.59 6.61 10.18
C GLU A 121 7.09 5.85 8.94
N ARG A 122 7.88 4.88 8.43
CA ARG A 122 7.47 4.04 7.30
C ARG A 122 6.18 3.27 7.55
N ILE A 123 5.84 2.96 8.80
CA ILE A 123 4.55 2.31 9.13
C ILE A 123 3.39 3.25 8.74
N LYS A 124 3.52 4.55 9.01
CA LYS A 124 2.53 5.55 8.64
C LYS A 124 2.50 5.77 7.13
N ASP A 125 3.66 5.85 6.48
CA ASP A 125 3.74 6.09 5.03
C ASP A 125 3.19 4.93 4.19
N VAL A 126 3.43 3.68 4.63
CA VAL A 126 3.08 2.47 3.87
C VAL A 126 1.68 1.96 4.18
N TYR A 127 1.23 2.10 5.43
CA TYR A 127 -0.07 1.56 5.89
C TYR A 127 -1.10 2.63 6.23
N GLY A 128 -0.72 3.91 6.37
CA GLY A 128 -1.60 4.95 6.92
C GLY A 128 -1.80 4.85 8.45
N ILE A 129 -1.07 3.95 9.13
CA ILE A 129 -1.27 3.65 10.55
C ILE A 129 -0.32 4.50 11.41
N ASP A 130 -0.90 5.35 12.26
CA ASP A 130 -0.18 5.92 13.41
C ASP A 130 -0.08 4.87 14.52
N SER A 131 1.00 4.07 14.47
CA SER A 131 1.27 3.01 15.44
C SER A 131 1.36 3.55 16.88
N GLY A 132 1.90 4.76 17.05
CA GLY A 132 2.09 5.41 18.35
C GLY A 132 0.79 5.76 19.06
N SER A 133 -0.27 6.11 18.34
CA SER A 133 -1.58 6.37 18.94
C SER A 133 -2.50 5.13 18.96
N LEU A 134 -2.41 4.25 17.96
CA LEU A 134 -3.37 3.17 17.78
C LEU A 134 -2.97 1.83 18.44
N LEU A 135 -1.68 1.51 18.54
CA LEU A 135 -1.18 0.15 18.80
C LEU A 135 -0.31 0.06 20.07
N SER A 136 -0.47 -0.99 20.86
CA SER A 136 0.37 -1.29 22.04
C SER A 136 1.58 -2.17 21.70
N GLU A 137 1.42 -3.08 20.73
CA GLU A 137 2.48 -3.92 20.15
C GLU A 137 2.20 -4.09 18.65
N ALA A 138 3.25 -4.24 17.83
CA ALA A 138 3.11 -4.41 16.39
C ALA A 138 4.32 -5.12 15.76
N VAL A 139 4.06 -5.90 14.71
CA VAL A 139 5.03 -6.42 13.76
C VAL A 139 4.46 -6.18 12.36
N PHE A 140 5.22 -5.48 11.52
CA PHE A 140 4.89 -5.24 10.11
C PHE A 140 6.02 -5.82 9.26
N MET A 141 5.72 -6.76 8.37
CA MET A 141 6.73 -7.46 7.57
C MET A 141 6.29 -7.59 6.11
N GLN A 142 7.18 -7.21 5.19
CA GLN A 142 6.94 -7.21 3.75
C GLN A 142 7.98 -8.08 3.05
N ALA A 143 7.66 -8.64 1.89
CA ALA A 143 8.65 -9.34 1.08
C ALA A 143 9.83 -8.41 0.70
N LEU A 144 11.05 -8.93 0.86
CA LEU A 144 12.30 -8.24 0.48
C LEU A 144 12.38 -8.02 -1.05
N MET A 145 11.77 -8.92 -1.82
CA MET A 145 11.75 -8.87 -3.28
C MET A 145 10.39 -8.33 -3.76
N ASN A 146 10.42 -7.23 -4.53
CA ASN A 146 9.23 -6.60 -5.10
C ASN A 146 8.44 -7.49 -6.09
N THR A 147 8.99 -8.66 -6.46
CA THR A 147 8.30 -9.71 -7.22
C THR A 147 7.44 -10.62 -6.36
N LYS A 148 7.23 -10.29 -5.08
CA LYS A 148 6.37 -11.05 -4.16
C LYS A 148 5.39 -10.16 -3.42
N ALA A 149 4.12 -10.59 -3.40
CA ALA A 149 3.02 -9.92 -2.70
C ALA A 149 2.97 -10.25 -1.20
N THR A 150 3.78 -11.21 -0.74
CA THR A 150 3.73 -11.72 0.64
C THR A 150 3.94 -10.61 1.66
N GLU A 151 2.97 -10.47 2.57
CA GLU A 151 2.94 -9.43 3.58
C GLU A 151 2.28 -9.99 4.85
N LEU A 152 2.92 -9.77 6.00
CA LEU A 152 2.44 -10.22 7.30
C LEU A 152 2.47 -9.04 8.28
N VAL A 153 1.30 -8.65 8.75
CA VAL A 153 1.14 -7.62 9.76
C VAL A 153 0.35 -8.21 10.91
N ILE A 154 0.86 -8.10 12.13
CA ILE A 154 0.16 -8.51 13.35
C ILE A 154 0.28 -7.35 14.34
N VAL A 155 -0.83 -6.94 14.93
CA VAL A 155 -0.89 -5.78 15.84
C VAL A 155 -1.79 -6.06 17.03
N LYS A 156 -1.48 -5.40 18.15
CA LYS A 156 -2.27 -5.37 19.38
C LYS A 156 -2.77 -3.94 19.57
N LEU A 157 -4.08 -3.75 19.54
CA LEU A 157 -4.72 -2.43 19.68
C LEU A 157 -4.55 -1.88 21.09
N LYS A 158 -4.40 -0.56 21.26
CA LYS A 158 -4.50 0.09 22.59
C LYS A 158 -5.93 0.10 23.14
N SER A 159 -6.93 0.00 22.27
CA SER A 159 -8.36 0.06 22.61
C SER A 159 -9.17 -0.53 21.47
N ASP A 160 -10.27 -1.22 21.78
CA ASP A 160 -11.13 -1.84 20.76
C ASP A 160 -11.76 -0.83 19.80
N LYS A 161 -11.89 0.45 20.19
CA LYS A 161 -12.36 1.55 19.34
C LYS A 161 -11.40 1.86 18.17
N ASN A 162 -10.13 1.42 18.27
CA ASN A 162 -9.13 1.64 17.24
C ASN A 162 -9.26 0.62 16.09
N TYR A 163 -10.11 -0.40 16.24
CA TYR A 163 -10.23 -1.50 15.28
C TYR A 163 -10.62 -1.02 13.89
N ASP A 164 -11.67 -0.19 13.76
CA ASP A 164 -12.22 0.19 12.45
C ASP A 164 -11.17 0.95 11.61
N ALA A 165 -10.45 1.89 12.22
CA ALA A 165 -9.37 2.64 11.57
C ALA A 165 -8.18 1.74 11.18
N VAL A 166 -7.82 0.76 12.00
CA VAL A 166 -6.75 -0.21 11.69
C VAL A 166 -7.20 -1.18 10.60
N ALA A 167 -8.44 -1.65 10.62
CA ALA A 167 -8.99 -2.55 9.61
C ALA A 167 -9.09 -1.84 8.25
N GLU A 168 -9.59 -0.61 8.19
CA GLU A 168 -9.64 0.21 6.97
C GLU A 168 -8.24 0.44 6.39
N ALA A 169 -7.26 0.79 7.22
CA ALA A 169 -5.87 0.95 6.82
C ALA A 169 -5.28 -0.33 6.20
N LEU A 170 -5.56 -1.50 6.78
CA LEU A 170 -5.12 -2.80 6.27
C LEU A 170 -5.90 -3.25 5.01
N GLU A 171 -7.20 -2.96 4.90
CA GLU A 171 -8.01 -3.17 3.68
C GLU A 171 -7.44 -2.33 2.52
N ASN A 172 -7.12 -1.06 2.77
CA ASN A 172 -6.48 -0.16 1.80
C ASN A 172 -5.08 -0.64 1.39
N ARG A 173 -4.27 -1.13 2.33
CA ARG A 173 -2.96 -1.73 2.03
C ARG A 173 -3.10 -2.94 1.10
N ALA A 174 -3.99 -3.89 1.43
CA ALA A 174 -4.24 -5.07 0.60
C ALA A 174 -4.70 -4.69 -0.82
N ALA A 175 -5.59 -3.71 -0.94
CA ALA A 175 -6.04 -3.17 -2.23
C ALA A 175 -4.88 -2.56 -3.05
N SER A 176 -3.93 -1.86 -2.41
CA SER A 176 -2.75 -1.31 -3.10
C SER A 176 -1.80 -2.38 -3.66
N ILE A 177 -1.67 -3.51 -2.95
CA ILE A 177 -0.86 -4.65 -3.37
C ILE A 177 -1.55 -5.36 -4.54
N GLN A 178 -2.86 -5.63 -4.42
CA GLN A 178 -3.67 -6.15 -5.53
C GLN A 178 -3.53 -5.28 -6.79
N LYS A 179 -3.66 -3.95 -6.66
CA LYS A 179 -3.54 -3.01 -7.78
C LYS A 179 -2.15 -3.02 -8.43
N THR A 180 -1.11 -3.37 -7.67
CA THR A 180 0.26 -3.49 -8.18
C THR A 180 0.43 -4.79 -8.97
N PHE A 181 -0.09 -5.91 -8.46
CA PHE A 181 0.11 -7.22 -9.07
C PHE A 181 -0.87 -7.57 -10.20
N GLU A 182 -2.05 -6.93 -10.28
CA GLU A 182 -3.07 -7.18 -11.33
C GLU A 182 -2.54 -7.03 -12.77
N THR A 183 -1.47 -6.24 -12.96
CA THR A 183 -0.81 -6.03 -14.26
C THR A 183 0.61 -6.58 -14.31
N TYR A 184 1.16 -7.10 -13.21
CA TYR A 184 2.58 -7.45 -13.10
C TYR A 184 2.84 -8.95 -13.03
N LEU A 185 2.26 -9.66 -12.06
CA LEU A 185 2.46 -11.10 -11.85
C LEU A 185 1.16 -11.71 -11.32
N GLN A 186 0.53 -12.56 -12.14
CA GLN A 186 -0.80 -13.12 -11.88
C GLN A 186 -0.84 -14.04 -10.64
N ASP A 187 0.20 -14.83 -10.40
CA ASP A 187 0.32 -15.68 -9.21
C ASP A 187 0.32 -14.83 -7.92
N GLN A 188 1.04 -13.72 -7.93
CA GLN A 188 1.11 -12.79 -6.81
C GLN A 188 -0.15 -11.94 -6.67
N TYR A 189 -0.90 -11.74 -7.76
CA TYR A 189 -2.23 -11.13 -7.70
C TYR A 189 -3.25 -12.07 -7.04
N GLU A 190 -3.20 -13.37 -7.34
CA GLU A 190 -4.05 -14.39 -6.71
C GLU A 190 -3.76 -14.52 -5.20
N ASP A 191 -2.48 -14.57 -4.80
CA ASP A 191 -2.07 -14.48 -3.39
C ASP A 191 -2.66 -13.20 -2.73
N ALA A 192 -2.54 -12.04 -3.39
CA ALA A 192 -3.01 -10.76 -2.87
C ALA A 192 -4.55 -10.63 -2.84
N GLN A 193 -5.28 -11.29 -3.74
CA GLN A 193 -6.74 -11.39 -3.71
C GLN A 193 -7.23 -12.26 -2.54
N ASN A 194 -6.48 -13.29 -2.17
CA ASN A 194 -6.82 -14.19 -1.08
C ASN A 194 -6.48 -13.63 0.32
N TYR A 195 -6.05 -12.37 0.44
CA TYR A 195 -5.68 -11.75 1.71
C TYR A 195 -6.71 -11.99 2.83
N LYS A 196 -6.21 -12.07 4.08
CA LYS A 196 -7.06 -12.24 5.27
C LYS A 196 -6.78 -11.12 6.26
N ILE A 197 -7.84 -10.45 6.71
CA ILE A 197 -7.84 -9.64 7.91
C ILE A 197 -8.60 -10.39 9.00
N VAL A 198 -7.95 -10.73 10.09
CA VAL A 198 -8.50 -11.56 11.18
C VAL A 198 -8.35 -10.83 12.50
N ARG A 199 -9.41 -10.81 13.32
CA ARG A 199 -9.41 -10.22 14.66
C ARG A 199 -9.63 -11.29 15.73
N SER A 200 -8.84 -11.24 16.80
CA SER A 200 -9.08 -11.97 18.05
C SER A 200 -8.92 -11.01 19.24
N GLY A 201 -10.04 -10.63 19.86
CA GLY A 201 -10.05 -9.59 20.90
C GLY A 201 -9.41 -8.29 20.41
N SER A 202 -8.35 -7.85 21.09
CA SER A 202 -7.57 -6.66 20.72
C SER A 202 -6.42 -6.95 19.75
N TYR A 203 -6.27 -8.18 19.24
CA TYR A 203 -5.27 -8.54 18.23
C TYR A 203 -5.89 -8.53 16.83
N VAL A 204 -5.17 -7.98 15.85
CA VAL A 204 -5.55 -7.95 14.44
C VAL A 204 -4.37 -8.42 13.61
N MET A 205 -4.62 -9.25 12.60
CA MET A 205 -3.65 -9.67 11.60
C MET A 205 -4.14 -9.30 10.20
N LEU A 206 -3.25 -8.75 9.37
CA LEU A 206 -3.34 -8.85 7.91
C LEU A 206 -2.31 -9.89 7.44
N SER A 207 -2.72 -10.78 6.56
CA SER A 207 -1.83 -11.70 5.88
C SER A 207 -2.15 -11.74 4.39
N ILE A 208 -1.10 -11.75 3.58
CA ILE A 208 -1.06 -12.18 2.18
C ILE A 208 0.00 -13.28 2.12
N SER A 209 -0.39 -14.50 1.80
CA SER A 209 0.50 -15.66 1.73
C SER A 209 -0.11 -16.76 0.86
N HIS A 210 0.75 -17.60 0.29
CA HIS A 210 0.31 -18.79 -0.44
C HIS A 210 -0.42 -19.79 0.48
N ASP A 211 0.16 -20.06 1.66
CA ASP A 211 -0.39 -20.96 2.70
C ASP A 211 -1.43 -20.25 3.59
N GLN A 212 -2.32 -19.47 2.97
CA GLN A 212 -3.13 -18.47 3.66
C GLN A 212 -3.95 -19.00 4.84
N ASP A 213 -4.60 -20.16 4.68
CA ASP A 213 -5.44 -20.75 5.72
C ASP A 213 -4.64 -21.25 6.92
N LYS A 214 -3.41 -21.76 6.68
CA LYS A 214 -2.49 -22.20 7.72
C LYS A 214 -1.96 -21.02 8.53
N VAL A 215 -1.74 -19.84 7.91
CA VAL A 215 -1.42 -18.60 8.65
C VAL A 215 -2.56 -18.24 9.61
N VAL A 216 -3.81 -18.32 9.15
CA VAL A 216 -5.01 -18.03 9.95
C VAL A 216 -5.21 -19.06 11.06
N GLU A 217 -4.94 -20.35 10.80
CA GLU A 217 -4.98 -21.40 11.81
C GLU A 217 -3.98 -21.14 12.95
N ILE A 218 -2.71 -20.84 12.61
CA ILE A 218 -1.67 -20.54 13.58
C ILE A 218 -2.04 -19.30 14.39
N PHE A 219 -2.44 -18.19 13.75
CA PHE A 219 -2.85 -16.97 14.44
C PHE A 219 -3.98 -17.25 15.45
N ASN A 220 -5.06 -17.91 15.02
CA ASN A 220 -6.18 -18.23 15.90
C ASN A 220 -5.80 -19.23 17.00
N GLY A 221 -4.79 -20.08 16.78
CA GLY A 221 -4.28 -21.03 17.76
C GLY A 221 -3.72 -20.41 19.04
N PHE A 222 -3.33 -19.12 19.03
CA PHE A 222 -2.88 -18.41 20.23
C PHE A 222 -4.01 -17.99 21.19
N PHE A 223 -5.28 -18.09 20.76
CA PHE A 223 -6.43 -17.51 21.48
C PHE A 223 -7.54 -18.52 21.80
N LYS A 224 -7.21 -19.81 21.82
CA LYS A 224 -8.12 -20.93 22.14
C LYS A 224 -8.00 -21.37 23.59
#